data_AF-A0A7C3CU29-F1
#
_entry.id   AF-A0A7C3CU29-F1
#
_cell.length_a   1.000
_cell.length_b   1.000
_cell.length_c   1.000
_cell.angle_alpha   90.00
_cell.angle_beta   90.00
_cell.angle_gamma   90.00
#
_symmetry.space_group_name_H-M   'P 1'
#
loop_
_entity.id
_entity.type
_entity.pdbx_description
1 polymer ?
#
loop_
_entity_poly.entity_id
_entity_poly.type
_entity_poly.pdbx_seq_one_letter_code
_entity_poly.pdbx_strand_id
1 'polypeptide(L)'
;MGVLTQGSTLYLSILTGQRPDNGFDGSLGLYSPGDIRIETSMGTFAIEVGGGAVGGAGSALTEGDTGTTYSVNSHGYTTGSSDTAAAQTVGSVWQDVNWIIDPISPQQPVQFEINAGSSQVGTADFIYTRNSVTNEHAIIELALDISIFGGATLQEFYWLPSCGNDELHVSTDITTVPEPASLALMGLGLLGMGAARRRRRN
;
A
#
# COMPACT_ATOMS: atom_id res chain seq x y z
N MET A 1 -9.82 -5.63 -5.83
CA MET A 1 -9.26 -4.39 -5.25
C MET A 1 -9.91 -3.20 -5.93
N GLY A 2 -10.11 -2.09 -5.21
CA GLY A 2 -10.53 -0.80 -5.75
C GLY A 2 -9.51 0.27 -5.37
N VAL A 3 -9.25 1.20 -6.29
CA VAL A 3 -8.32 2.31 -6.10
C VAL A 3 -9.01 3.60 -6.54
N LEU A 4 -8.98 4.63 -5.70
CA LEU A 4 -9.63 5.93 -5.94
C LEU A 4 -8.75 7.04 -5.38
N THR A 5 -8.81 8.23 -6.00
CA THR A 5 -8.28 9.46 -5.39
C THR A 5 -9.38 10.48 -5.11
N GLN A 6 -9.20 11.22 -4.02
CA GLN A 6 -9.99 12.42 -3.70
C GLN A 6 -9.07 13.48 -3.11
N GLY A 7 -8.86 14.59 -3.82
CA GLY A 7 -7.85 15.58 -3.43
C GLY A 7 -6.45 14.96 -3.48
N SER A 8 -5.68 15.10 -2.40
CA SER A 8 -4.37 14.45 -2.22
C SER A 8 -4.46 13.05 -1.59
N THR A 9 -5.65 12.55 -1.27
CA THR A 9 -5.78 11.24 -0.63
C THR A 9 -6.01 10.15 -1.68
N LEU A 10 -5.17 9.13 -1.63
CA LEU A 10 -5.36 7.85 -2.29
C LEU A 10 -6.07 6.91 -1.32
N TYR A 11 -7.12 6.24 -1.83
CA TYR A 11 -7.84 5.21 -1.12
C TYR A 11 -7.65 3.88 -1.84
N LEU A 12 -7.30 2.84 -1.08
CA LEU A 12 -7.26 1.46 -1.56
C LEU A 12 -8.24 0.63 -0.74
N SER A 13 -8.96 -0.27 -1.41
CA SER A 13 -9.75 -1.30 -0.74
C SER A 13 -9.50 -2.67 -1.36
N ILE A 14 -9.30 -3.66 -0.51
CA ILE A 14 -9.10 -5.05 -0.89
C ILE A 14 -10.19 -5.87 -0.20
N LEU A 15 -10.99 -6.59 -0.99
CA LEU A 15 -11.86 -7.65 -0.48
C LEU A 15 -11.12 -8.97 -0.67
N THR A 16 -10.88 -9.69 0.42
CA THR A 16 -10.05 -10.90 0.40
C THR A 16 -10.55 -11.94 1.38
N GLY A 17 -10.28 -13.22 1.08
CA GLY A 17 -10.41 -14.34 2.01
C GLY A 17 -9.20 -14.53 2.93
N GLN A 18 -8.25 -13.59 2.92
CA GLN A 18 -7.06 -13.60 3.77
C GLN A 18 -7.04 -12.37 4.67
N ARG A 19 -7.32 -12.55 5.96
CA ARG A 19 -7.17 -11.43 6.91
C ARG A 19 -5.68 -11.10 7.08
N PRO A 20 -5.34 -9.81 7.27
CA PRO A 20 -4.00 -9.35 7.64
C PRO A 20 -3.36 -10.08 8.83
N ASP A 21 -4.19 -10.56 9.77
CA ASP A 21 -3.80 -11.27 11.00
C ASP A 21 -4.05 -12.79 10.93
N ASN A 22 -4.30 -13.37 9.75
CA ASN A 22 -4.61 -14.79 9.60
C ASN A 22 -3.36 -15.70 9.51
N GLY A 23 -2.26 -15.27 10.12
CA GLY A 23 -0.99 -15.96 10.06
C GLY A 23 -0.90 -17.20 10.94
N PHE A 24 -0.92 -18.40 10.36
CA PHE A 24 -0.38 -19.65 10.93
C PHE A 24 -0.72 -19.99 12.41
N ASP A 25 -1.73 -20.83 12.66
CA ASP A 25 -1.98 -21.48 13.98
C ASP A 25 -1.44 -22.93 14.04
N GLY A 26 -0.18 -23.14 13.61
CA GLY A 26 0.55 -24.41 13.77
C GLY A 26 0.01 -25.66 13.04
N SER A 27 -1.20 -25.62 12.49
CA SER A 27 -1.89 -26.75 11.84
C SER A 27 -3.03 -26.36 10.88
N LEU A 28 -3.45 -25.09 10.86
CA LEU A 28 -4.63 -24.60 10.11
C LEU A 28 -4.37 -23.37 9.23
N GLY A 29 -3.16 -22.79 9.24
CA GLY A 29 -2.83 -21.66 8.37
C GLY A 29 -2.67 -22.13 6.92
N LEU A 30 -3.77 -22.10 6.16
CA LEU A 30 -3.73 -22.55 4.77
C LEU A 30 -2.99 -21.53 3.90
N TYR A 31 -3.30 -20.25 4.07
CA TYR A 31 -2.78 -19.16 3.25
C TYR A 31 -2.61 -17.89 4.10
N SER A 32 -1.54 -17.15 3.85
CA SER A 32 -1.22 -15.91 4.55
C SER A 32 -1.42 -14.69 3.64
N PRO A 33 -1.73 -13.52 4.20
CA PRO A 33 -1.83 -12.29 3.42
C PRO A 33 -0.45 -11.89 2.89
N GLY A 34 -0.42 -11.20 1.76
CA GLY A 34 0.78 -10.52 1.29
C GLY A 34 0.68 -9.01 1.43
N ASP A 35 1.69 -8.34 0.90
CA ASP A 35 1.85 -6.89 0.91
C ASP A 35 1.37 -6.25 -0.39
N ILE A 36 1.19 -4.94 -0.37
CA ILE A 36 0.80 -4.18 -1.57
C ILE A 36 2.04 -3.71 -2.29
N ARG A 37 2.07 -3.89 -3.61
CA ARG A 37 3.06 -3.31 -4.51
C ARG A 37 2.40 -2.25 -5.38
N ILE A 38 3.03 -1.09 -5.49
CA ILE A 38 2.60 0.01 -6.35
C ILE A 38 3.71 0.30 -7.34
N GLU A 39 3.45 0.15 -8.63
CA GLU A 39 4.35 0.59 -9.68
C GLU A 39 4.01 2.03 -10.08
N THR A 40 5.04 2.86 -10.16
CA THR A 40 4.91 4.27 -10.50
C THR A 40 5.91 4.66 -11.58
N SER A 41 5.73 5.86 -12.16
CA SER A 41 6.68 6.41 -13.12
C SER A 41 8.08 6.66 -12.57
N MET A 42 8.28 6.58 -11.24
CA MET A 42 9.55 6.85 -10.56
C MET A 42 10.13 5.62 -9.84
N GLY A 43 9.45 4.47 -9.89
CA GLY A 43 9.88 3.25 -9.23
C GLY A 43 8.74 2.52 -8.54
N THR A 44 9.12 1.47 -7.81
CA THR A 44 8.19 0.60 -7.11
C THR A 44 8.13 0.94 -5.63
N PHE A 45 6.93 1.02 -5.09
CA PHE A 45 6.66 1.21 -3.67
C PHE A 45 5.99 -0.03 -3.08
N ALA A 46 6.20 -0.25 -1.79
CA ALA A 46 5.60 -1.32 -1.02
C ALA A 46 4.80 -0.75 0.16
N ILE A 47 3.68 -1.39 0.51
CA ILE A 47 2.94 -1.10 1.75
C ILE A 47 2.83 -2.39 2.55
N GLU A 48 3.31 -2.38 3.79
CA GLU A 48 3.16 -3.48 4.74
C GLU A 48 1.68 -3.63 5.10
N VAL A 49 1.10 -4.80 4.84
CA VAL A 49 -0.30 -5.11 5.18
C VAL A 49 -0.38 -6.17 6.27
N GLY A 50 0.54 -7.12 6.26
CA GLY A 50 0.54 -8.23 7.21
C GLY A 50 0.92 -7.79 8.61
N GLY A 51 0.37 -8.46 9.62
CA GLY A 51 0.80 -8.28 11.01
C GLY A 51 0.20 -9.34 11.91
N GLY A 52 1.00 -9.85 12.83
CA GLY A 52 0.58 -10.86 13.79
C GLY A 52 0.54 -12.28 13.21
N ALA A 53 1.41 -13.13 13.74
CA ALA A 53 1.07 -14.53 13.87
C ALA A 53 -0.14 -14.65 14.81
N VAL A 54 -1.03 -15.58 14.50
CA VAL A 54 -2.14 -16.08 15.34
C VAL A 54 -3.44 -15.27 15.25
N GLY A 55 -4.39 -15.84 14.50
CA GLY A 55 -5.83 -15.54 14.52
C GLY A 55 -6.51 -15.88 15.86
N GLY A 56 -6.02 -15.31 16.95
CA GLY A 56 -6.65 -15.37 18.27
C GLY A 56 -7.68 -14.26 18.48
N ALA A 57 -8.40 -14.30 19.61
CA ALA A 57 -9.34 -13.26 20.04
C ALA A 57 -8.67 -11.93 20.47
N GLY A 58 -7.47 -11.61 19.98
CA GLY A 58 -6.73 -10.38 20.26
C GLY A 58 -7.38 -9.13 19.66
N SER A 59 -6.75 -7.98 19.81
CA SER A 59 -7.19 -6.75 19.14
C SER A 59 -7.00 -6.83 17.63
N ALA A 60 -7.81 -6.07 16.86
CA ALA A 60 -7.51 -5.86 15.46
C ALA A 60 -6.16 -5.14 15.31
N LEU A 61 -5.41 -5.47 14.28
CA LEU A 61 -4.23 -4.70 13.88
C LEU A 61 -4.64 -3.29 13.49
N THR A 62 -3.76 -2.36 13.77
CA THR A 62 -3.83 -0.95 13.42
C THR A 62 -2.51 -0.50 12.81
N GLU A 63 -2.52 0.66 12.15
CA GLU A 63 -1.29 1.31 11.66
C GLU A 63 -0.23 1.37 12.78
N GLY A 64 1.01 1.00 12.46
CA GLY A 64 2.14 1.03 13.39
C GLY A 64 2.32 -0.24 14.23
N ASP A 65 1.39 -1.19 14.16
CA ASP A 65 1.60 -2.51 14.75
C ASP A 65 2.73 -3.26 14.03
N THR A 66 3.31 -4.25 14.72
CA THR A 66 4.39 -5.07 14.17
C THR A 66 3.93 -5.81 12.91
N GLY A 67 4.67 -5.62 11.81
CA GLY A 67 4.45 -6.33 10.56
C GLY A 67 4.83 -7.81 10.67
N THR A 68 4.52 -8.61 9.66
CA THR A 68 4.85 -10.04 9.68
C THR A 68 5.15 -10.58 8.31
N THR A 69 6.30 -11.23 8.19
CA THR A 69 6.70 -11.98 7.01
C THR A 69 6.34 -13.45 7.18
N TYR A 70 5.65 -14.01 6.19
CA TYR A 70 5.20 -15.39 6.15
C TYR A 70 6.11 -16.26 5.28
N SER A 71 6.47 -17.42 5.82
CA SER A 71 7.13 -18.49 5.07
C SER A 71 6.09 -19.40 4.44
N VAL A 72 6.27 -19.73 3.15
CA VAL A 72 5.41 -20.64 2.40
C VAL A 72 6.23 -21.79 1.80
N ASN A 73 5.66 -22.99 1.71
CA ASN A 73 6.29 -24.11 1.01
C ASN A 73 5.99 -24.09 -0.50
N SER A 74 6.54 -25.04 -1.25
CA SER A 74 6.37 -25.15 -2.71
C SER A 74 4.94 -25.42 -3.19
N HIS A 75 3.98 -25.62 -2.28
CA HIS A 75 2.57 -25.79 -2.57
C HIS A 75 1.74 -24.58 -2.09
N GLY A 76 2.38 -23.53 -1.61
CA GLY A 76 1.72 -22.29 -1.17
C GLY A 76 1.14 -22.36 0.23
N TYR A 77 1.41 -23.43 1.00
CA TYR A 77 0.97 -23.49 2.38
C TYR A 77 1.90 -22.67 3.27
N THR A 78 1.32 -21.84 4.13
CA THR A 78 2.05 -21.12 5.17
C THR A 78 2.67 -22.12 6.15
N THR A 79 3.99 -22.08 6.31
CA THR A 79 4.77 -22.98 7.18
C THR A 79 5.34 -22.28 8.41
N GLY A 80 5.28 -20.96 8.45
CA GLY A 80 5.74 -20.16 9.57
C GLY A 80 5.57 -18.67 9.32
N SER A 81 5.91 -17.90 10.34
CA SER A 81 5.84 -16.44 10.34
C SER A 81 6.93 -15.88 11.24
N SER A 82 7.42 -14.70 10.90
CA SER A 82 8.35 -13.93 11.73
C SER A 82 7.97 -12.47 11.70
N ASP A 83 8.12 -11.80 12.84
CA ASP A 83 8.01 -10.35 12.92
C ASP A 83 9.00 -9.71 11.93
N THR A 84 8.53 -8.68 11.25
CA THR A 84 9.37 -7.84 10.39
C THR A 84 10.36 -7.02 11.22
N ALA A 85 11.28 -6.33 10.55
CA ALA A 85 12.13 -5.35 11.23
C ALA A 85 11.27 -4.27 11.91
N ALA A 86 11.70 -3.77 13.07
CA ALA A 86 10.89 -2.89 13.91
C ALA A 86 10.35 -1.60 13.22
N ALA A 87 10.97 -1.15 12.12
CA ALA A 87 10.49 -0.01 11.34
C ALA A 87 9.42 -0.40 10.30
N GLN A 88 9.45 -1.63 9.80
CA GLN A 88 8.46 -2.17 8.86
C GLN A 88 7.23 -2.60 9.66
N THR A 89 6.29 -1.67 9.79
CA THR A 89 5.06 -1.82 10.59
C THR A 89 3.84 -1.79 9.68
N VAL A 90 2.71 -2.30 10.14
CA VAL A 90 1.44 -2.28 9.39
C VAL A 90 1.14 -0.86 8.90
N GLY A 91 0.85 -0.72 7.61
CA GLY A 91 0.59 0.56 6.94
C GLY A 91 1.84 1.34 6.54
N SER A 92 3.05 0.91 6.91
CA SER A 92 4.28 1.61 6.51
C SER A 92 4.54 1.49 5.00
N VAL A 93 4.93 2.61 4.39
CA VAL A 93 5.17 2.72 2.94
C VAL A 93 6.65 2.89 2.66
N TRP A 94 7.19 2.04 1.78
CA TRP A 94 8.62 1.92 1.53
C TRP A 94 8.97 1.92 0.05
N GLN A 95 10.21 2.30 -0.24
CA GLN A 95 10.87 2.12 -1.53
C GLN A 95 12.20 1.38 -1.33
N ASP A 96 12.77 0.86 -2.42
CA ASP A 96 14.05 0.15 -2.44
C ASP A 96 14.09 -1.08 -1.50
N VAL A 97 12.99 -1.83 -1.49
CA VAL A 97 12.79 -3.03 -0.67
C VAL A 97 13.27 -4.30 -1.37
N ASN A 98 13.50 -5.36 -0.60
CA ASN A 98 13.70 -6.70 -1.16
C ASN A 98 12.35 -7.40 -1.28
N TRP A 99 11.92 -7.67 -2.51
CA TRP A 99 10.70 -8.44 -2.74
C TRP A 99 10.91 -9.92 -2.46
N ILE A 100 10.01 -10.50 -1.66
CA ILE A 100 9.85 -11.93 -1.50
C ILE A 100 8.89 -12.40 -2.59
N ILE A 101 9.36 -13.37 -3.36
CA ILE A 101 8.65 -13.93 -4.51
C ILE A 101 7.91 -15.19 -4.07
N ASP A 102 6.71 -15.40 -4.59
CA ASP A 102 5.99 -16.64 -4.31
C ASP A 102 6.75 -17.87 -4.88
N PRO A 103 6.64 -19.04 -4.24
CA PRO A 103 7.39 -20.23 -4.64
C PRO A 103 6.75 -21.02 -5.79
N ILE A 104 5.56 -20.62 -6.27
CA ILE A 104 4.77 -21.30 -7.31
C ILE A 104 4.93 -20.52 -8.63
N SER A 105 4.74 -21.19 -9.76
CA SER A 105 4.76 -20.52 -11.07
C SER A 105 3.33 -20.08 -11.46
N PRO A 106 3.13 -18.87 -12.00
CA PRO A 106 4.14 -17.85 -12.29
C PRO A 106 4.60 -17.09 -11.05
N GLN A 107 5.92 -17.00 -10.88
CA GLN A 107 6.56 -16.35 -9.72
C GLN A 107 6.35 -14.83 -9.74
N GLN A 108 5.79 -14.28 -8.67
CA GLN A 108 5.52 -12.84 -8.53
C GLN A 108 5.85 -12.31 -7.11
N PRO A 109 6.13 -11.00 -6.96
CA PRO A 109 6.28 -10.38 -5.65
C PRO A 109 4.99 -10.46 -4.83
N VAL A 110 5.08 -11.00 -3.62
CA VAL A 110 3.93 -11.19 -2.73
C VAL A 110 4.12 -10.56 -1.35
N GLN A 111 5.36 -10.38 -0.91
CA GLN A 111 5.72 -9.76 0.36
C GLN A 111 7.03 -8.98 0.18
N PHE A 112 7.44 -8.18 1.15
CA PHE A 112 8.76 -7.55 1.13
C PHE A 112 9.47 -7.56 2.48
N GLU A 113 10.78 -7.31 2.43
CA GLU A 113 11.61 -7.02 3.58
C GLU A 113 12.39 -5.72 3.35
N ILE A 114 12.46 -4.89 4.38
CA ILE A 114 13.36 -3.73 4.35
C ILE A 114 14.83 -4.17 4.49
N ASN A 115 15.71 -3.44 3.83
CA ASN A 115 17.16 -3.64 3.86
C ASN A 115 17.88 -2.30 4.13
N ALA A 116 19.22 -2.31 4.15
CA ALA A 116 20.01 -1.12 4.46
C ALA A 116 19.84 0.06 3.48
N GLY A 117 19.38 -0.22 2.25
CA GLY A 117 19.06 0.78 1.23
C GLY A 117 17.59 1.21 1.21
N SER A 118 16.70 0.52 1.93
CA SER A 118 15.28 0.84 1.93
C SER A 118 15.01 2.17 2.65
N SER A 119 14.06 2.93 2.11
CA SER A 119 13.62 4.19 2.71
C SER A 119 12.13 4.15 2.98
N GLN A 120 11.74 4.48 4.21
CA GLN A 120 10.34 4.74 4.52
C GLN A 120 9.97 6.10 3.95
N VAL A 121 8.89 6.17 3.21
CA VAL A 121 8.41 7.41 2.56
C VAL A 121 7.09 7.90 3.13
N GLY A 122 6.40 7.07 3.91
CA GLY A 122 5.17 7.46 4.60
C GLY A 122 4.53 6.32 5.37
N THR A 123 3.29 6.57 5.78
CA THR A 123 2.37 5.59 6.35
C THR A 123 1.00 5.75 5.70
N ALA A 124 0.21 4.68 5.75
CA ALA A 124 -1.19 4.67 5.39
C ALA A 124 -2.03 4.46 6.65
N ASP A 125 -3.11 5.24 6.77
CA ASP A 125 -4.19 4.92 7.69
C ASP A 125 -4.77 3.57 7.28
N PHE A 126 -4.77 2.61 8.20
CA PHE A 126 -5.03 1.21 7.93
C PHE A 126 -6.13 0.68 8.83
N ILE A 127 -7.13 0.07 8.21
CA ILE A 127 -8.16 -0.68 8.92
C ILE A 127 -8.57 -1.91 8.13
N TYR A 128 -9.07 -2.92 8.82
CA TYR A 128 -9.73 -4.04 8.18
C TYR A 128 -10.92 -4.55 8.98
N THR A 129 -11.86 -5.20 8.29
CA THR A 129 -12.99 -5.85 8.96
C THR A 129 -12.52 -7.12 9.64
N ARG A 130 -12.78 -7.22 10.95
CA ARG A 130 -12.39 -8.37 11.76
C ARG A 130 -13.61 -9.03 12.42
N ASN A 131 -13.70 -10.36 12.31
CA ASN A 131 -14.63 -11.22 13.05
C ASN A 131 -16.12 -10.82 13.02
N SER A 132 -16.58 -10.07 12.02
CA SER A 132 -17.97 -9.62 11.94
C SER A 132 -18.92 -10.68 11.39
N VAL A 133 -18.42 -11.59 10.53
CA VAL A 133 -19.20 -12.69 9.92
C VAL A 133 -18.38 -13.97 9.73
N THR A 134 -17.07 -13.88 9.46
CA THR A 134 -16.17 -15.03 9.28
C THR A 134 -14.78 -14.75 9.86
N ASN A 135 -13.98 -15.81 10.04
CA ASN A 135 -12.60 -15.70 10.52
C ASN A 135 -11.57 -15.63 9.37
N GLU A 136 -12.01 -15.58 8.12
CA GLU A 136 -11.14 -15.66 6.94
C GLU A 136 -11.30 -14.41 6.05
N HIS A 137 -12.52 -13.90 5.93
CA HIS A 137 -12.80 -12.76 5.04
C HIS A 137 -12.49 -11.43 5.71
N ALA A 138 -11.78 -10.57 5.00
CA ALA A 138 -11.51 -9.19 5.36
C ALA A 138 -11.78 -8.25 4.18
N ILE A 139 -12.33 -7.09 4.50
CA ILE A 139 -12.15 -5.87 3.71
C ILE A 139 -11.00 -5.13 4.38
N ILE A 140 -9.92 -4.91 3.64
CA ILE A 140 -8.78 -4.09 4.05
C ILE A 140 -8.96 -2.73 3.37
N GLU A 141 -8.87 -1.66 4.13
CA GLU A 141 -8.99 -0.28 3.65
C GLU A 141 -7.74 0.50 4.05
N LEU A 142 -7.17 1.21 3.09
CA LEU A 142 -6.02 2.08 3.29
C LEU A 142 -6.31 3.48 2.76
N ALA A 143 -5.87 4.50 3.49
CA ALA A 143 -5.85 5.88 3.04
C ALA A 143 -4.48 6.51 3.27
N LEU A 144 -3.91 7.14 2.24
CA LEU A 144 -2.60 7.78 2.32
C LEU A 144 -2.50 8.99 1.39
N ASP A 145 -1.65 9.94 1.76
CA ASP A 145 -1.43 11.14 0.95
C ASP A 145 -0.50 10.83 -0.23
N ILE A 146 -0.90 11.18 -1.45
CA ILE A 146 -0.14 10.90 -2.69
C ILE A 146 1.19 11.67 -2.78
N SER A 147 1.41 12.69 -1.94
CA SER A 147 2.67 13.43 -1.90
C SER A 147 3.86 12.56 -1.47
N ILE A 148 3.63 11.44 -0.78
CA ILE A 148 4.68 10.49 -0.42
C ILE A 148 5.39 9.90 -1.64
N PHE A 149 4.72 9.88 -2.79
CA PHE A 149 5.27 9.37 -4.05
C PHE A 149 6.10 10.42 -4.81
N GLY A 150 6.36 11.59 -4.22
CA GLY A 150 7.28 12.59 -4.80
C GLY A 150 6.83 13.17 -6.13
N GLY A 151 5.54 13.08 -6.47
CA GLY A 151 5.00 13.52 -7.75
C GLY A 151 4.98 12.45 -8.84
N ALA A 152 5.28 11.19 -8.52
CA ALA A 152 5.20 10.09 -9.45
C ALA A 152 3.75 9.83 -9.93
N THR A 153 3.61 9.42 -11.19
CA THR A 153 2.36 8.86 -11.69
C THR A 153 2.19 7.45 -11.11
N LEU A 154 1.08 7.15 -10.45
CA LEU A 154 0.77 5.82 -9.96
C LEU A 154 0.07 5.05 -11.09
N GLN A 155 0.67 3.93 -11.48
CA GLN A 155 0.31 3.22 -12.71
C GLN A 155 -0.36 1.89 -12.42
N GLU A 156 0.25 1.09 -11.54
CA GLU A 156 -0.22 -0.27 -11.30
C GLU A 156 -0.23 -0.57 -9.80
N PHE A 157 -1.29 -1.24 -9.35
CA PHE A 157 -1.47 -1.65 -7.97
C PHE A 157 -1.65 -3.16 -7.93
N TYR A 158 -0.85 -3.83 -7.13
CA TYR A 158 -0.88 -5.27 -6.95
C TYR A 158 -1.06 -5.61 -5.49
N TRP A 159 -1.90 -6.59 -5.23
CA TRP A 159 -1.93 -7.31 -3.98
C TRP A 159 -2.12 -8.79 -4.29
N LEU A 160 -1.35 -9.63 -3.62
CA LEU A 160 -1.42 -11.07 -3.70
C LEU A 160 -1.32 -11.65 -2.29
N PRO A 161 -1.96 -12.79 -1.98
CA PRO A 161 -1.59 -13.54 -0.79
C PRO A 161 -0.14 -14.05 -0.91
N SER A 162 0.50 -14.44 0.19
CA SER A 162 1.90 -14.91 0.18
C SER A 162 2.14 -16.14 -0.72
N CYS A 163 1.09 -16.84 -1.11
CA CYS A 163 1.12 -17.99 -2.00
C CYS A 163 0.85 -17.66 -3.48
N GLY A 164 0.57 -16.40 -3.82
CA GLY A 164 0.47 -15.91 -5.19
C GLY A 164 -0.75 -16.39 -6.00
N ASN A 165 -1.71 -17.11 -5.40
CA ASN A 165 -2.78 -17.78 -6.15
C ASN A 165 -4.00 -16.90 -6.48
N ASP A 166 -4.07 -15.67 -5.96
CA ASP A 166 -5.21 -14.76 -6.11
C ASP A 166 -4.72 -13.32 -6.36
N GLU A 167 -4.20 -13.05 -7.56
CA GLU A 167 -3.75 -11.70 -7.93
C GLU A 167 -4.92 -10.73 -8.02
N LEU A 168 -4.83 -9.65 -7.24
CA LEU A 168 -5.63 -8.46 -7.41
C LEU A 168 -4.76 -7.40 -8.06
N HIS A 169 -5.17 -6.97 -9.25
CA HIS A 169 -4.44 -5.99 -10.05
C HIS A 169 -5.37 -4.87 -10.49
N VAL A 170 -4.92 -3.62 -10.36
CA VAL A 170 -5.60 -2.43 -10.88
C VAL A 170 -4.58 -1.59 -11.65
N SER A 171 -4.89 -1.32 -12.91
CA SER A 171 -4.15 -0.38 -13.76
C SER A 171 -4.86 0.97 -13.80
N THR A 172 -4.10 2.05 -13.69
CA THR A 172 -4.59 3.43 -13.63
C THR A 172 -3.51 4.41 -14.12
N ASP A 173 -3.86 5.68 -14.23
CA ASP A 173 -2.93 6.77 -14.53
C ASP A 173 -3.18 7.92 -13.54
N ILE A 174 -2.97 7.65 -12.26
CA ILE A 174 -3.15 8.67 -11.21
C ILE A 174 -1.93 9.58 -11.24
N THR A 175 -2.14 10.80 -11.74
CA THR A 175 -1.13 11.85 -11.69
C THR A 175 -1.45 12.81 -10.55
N THR A 176 -0.45 13.10 -9.70
CA THR A 176 -0.50 14.26 -8.82
C THR A 176 -0.50 15.49 -9.71
N VAL A 177 -1.65 16.10 -9.95
CA VAL A 177 -1.68 17.45 -10.53
C VAL A 177 -1.36 18.39 -9.37
N PRO A 178 -0.18 19.03 -9.32
CA PRO A 178 0.07 20.04 -8.29
C PRO A 178 -1.05 21.07 -8.43
N GLU A 179 -1.73 21.41 -7.33
CA GLU A 179 -2.74 22.47 -7.39
C GLU A 179 -2.11 23.68 -8.07
N PRO A 180 -2.72 24.21 -9.13
CA PRO A 180 -1.92 24.65 -10.24
C PRO A 180 -1.14 25.89 -9.83
N ALA A 181 0.18 25.87 -10.04
CA ALA A 181 0.92 27.10 -10.28
C ALA A 181 0.20 27.99 -11.32
N SER A 182 -0.65 27.41 -12.17
CA SER A 182 -1.60 28.10 -13.05
C SER A 182 -2.59 29.02 -12.33
N LEU A 183 -3.06 28.73 -11.11
CA LEU A 183 -3.88 29.68 -10.33
C LEU A 183 -3.05 30.86 -9.83
N ALA A 184 -1.83 30.59 -9.35
CA ALA A 184 -0.88 31.63 -8.97
C ALA A 184 -0.44 32.49 -10.17
N LEU A 185 -0.14 31.86 -11.31
CA LEU A 185 0.21 32.50 -12.58
C LEU A 185 -0.97 33.24 -13.19
N MET A 186 -2.19 32.73 -13.07
CA MET A 186 -3.41 33.43 -13.47
C MET A 186 -3.62 34.68 -12.60
N GLY A 187 -3.43 34.56 -11.28
CA GLY A 187 -3.45 35.69 -10.36
C GLY A 187 -2.39 36.75 -10.69
N LEU A 188 -1.14 36.33 -10.90
CA LEU A 188 -0.03 37.20 -11.29
C LEU A 188 -0.25 37.83 -12.68
N GLY A 189 -0.79 37.09 -13.63
CA GLY A 189 -1.14 37.56 -14.97
C GLY A 189 -2.24 38.64 -14.93
N LEU A 190 -3.27 38.44 -14.12
CA LEU A 190 -4.35 39.42 -13.90
C LEU A 190 -3.81 40.70 -13.23
N LEU A 191 -2.94 40.57 -12.23
CA LEU A 191 -2.28 41.71 -11.59
C LEU A 191 -1.37 42.47 -12.56
N GLY A 192 -0.59 41.76 -13.37
CA GLY A 192 0.27 42.33 -14.40
C GLY A 192 -0.51 43.12 -15.46
N MET A 193 -1.62 42.56 -15.95
CA MET A 193 -2.52 43.25 -16.89
C MET A 193 -3.19 44.47 -16.26
N GLY A 194 -3.60 44.38 -15.00
CA GLY A 194 -4.16 45.52 -14.25
C GLY A 194 -3.17 46.68 -14.09
N ALA A 195 -1.92 46.37 -13.75
CA ALA A 195 -0.84 47.36 -13.61
C ALA A 195 -0.47 48.00 -14.96
N ALA A 196 -0.38 47.21 -16.03
CA ALA A 196 -0.08 47.70 -17.38
C ALA A 196 -1.18 48.64 -17.90
N ARG A 197 -2.45 48.35 -17.62
CA ARG A 197 -3.59 49.20 -18.03
C ARG A 197 -3.61 50.53 -17.29
N ARG A 198 -3.17 50.57 -16.03
CA ARG A 198 -3.06 51.80 -15.22
C ARG A 198 -1.95 52.73 -15.74
N ARG A 199 -0.81 52.17 -16.15
CA ARG A 199 0.30 52.94 -16.75
C ARG A 199 -0.01 53.56 -18.12
N ARG A 200 -1.03 53.09 -18.85
CA ARG A 200 -1.44 53.67 -20.14
C ARG A 200 -2.46 54.81 -20.02
N ARG A 201 -3.07 55.03 -18.85
CA ARG A 201 -4.07 56.09 -18.62
C ARG A 201 -3.50 57.31 -17.89
N ASN A 202 -2.26 57.22 -17.42
CA ASN A 202 -1.46 58.34 -16.91
C ASN A 202 -0.43 58.72 -17.97
#